data_AF-A0A1M3BIB1-F1
#
_entry.id   AF-A0A1M3BIB1-F1
#
_cell.length_a   1.000
_cell.length_b   1.000
_cell.length_c   1.000
_cell.angle_alpha   90.00
_cell.angle_beta   90.00
_cell.angle_gamma   90.00
#
_symmetry.space_group_name_H-M   'P 1'
#
loop_
_entity.id
_entity.type
_entity.pdbx_description
1 polymer ?
#
loop_
_entity_poly.entity_id
_entity_poly.type
_entity_poly.pdbx_seq_one_letter_code
_entity_poly.pdbx_strand_id
1 'polypeptide(L)'
;MSEAENPNLLGGEKGITVEDIRALAGPATPHFSLQIRNRIARLIEPFPAGDPVRLEGERQIARLQRISDRSGESRRTLGISH
;
A
#
# COMPACT_ATOMS: atom_id res chain seq x y z
N MET A 1 -17.31 -19.62 22.78
CA MET A 1 -17.72 -19.44 21.37
C MET A 1 -17.46 -17.98 21.02
N SER A 2 -16.83 -17.77 19.87
CA SER A 2 -15.99 -16.62 19.54
C SER A 2 -16.74 -15.29 19.47
N GLU A 3 -16.44 -14.38 20.39
CA GLU A 3 -16.75 -12.96 20.22
C GLU A 3 -15.78 -12.41 19.18
N ALA A 4 -16.37 -11.93 18.08
CA ALA A 4 -15.72 -11.41 16.91
C ALA A 4 -14.65 -10.38 17.30
N GLU A 5 -13.40 -10.70 16.96
CA GLU A 5 -12.27 -9.79 17.02
C GLU A 5 -12.63 -8.53 16.24
N ASN A 6 -12.90 -7.46 17.00
CA ASN A 6 -13.46 -6.20 16.54
C ASN A 6 -12.54 -5.57 15.47
N PRO A 7 -12.93 -5.53 14.18
CA PRO A 7 -12.13 -4.92 13.11
C PRO A 7 -12.06 -3.39 13.20
N ASN A 8 -12.69 -2.79 14.22
CA ASN A 8 -12.83 -1.35 14.42
C ASN A 8 -11.57 -0.65 14.96
N LEU A 9 -10.41 -1.33 15.01
CA LEU A 9 -9.17 -0.79 15.59
C LEU A 9 -8.24 -0.10 14.58
N LEU A 10 -8.53 -0.14 13.27
CA LEU A 10 -7.63 0.43 12.24
C LEU A 10 -8.09 1.77 11.65
N GLY A 11 -9.22 2.28 12.09
CA GLY A 11 -9.70 3.64 11.87
C GLY A 11 -10.85 3.82 12.84
N GLY A 12 -10.94 4.96 13.55
CA GLY A 12 -12.03 5.22 14.50
C GLY A 12 -13.42 5.09 13.85
N GLU A 13 -14.47 5.53 14.53
CA GLU A 13 -15.92 5.38 14.22
C GLU A 13 -16.39 5.57 12.75
N LYS A 14 -15.51 6.01 11.83
CA LYS A 14 -15.70 6.24 10.40
C LYS A 14 -15.08 5.17 9.47
N GLY A 15 -14.23 4.26 9.95
CA GLY A 15 -13.53 3.27 9.12
C GLY A 15 -12.54 3.90 8.11
N ILE A 16 -11.65 3.09 7.55
CA ILE A 16 -10.75 3.55 6.47
C ILE A 16 -11.50 3.54 5.13
N THR A 17 -11.32 4.59 4.33
CA THR A 17 -11.98 4.73 3.03
C THR A 17 -11.03 4.49 1.86
N VAL A 18 -11.62 4.32 0.68
CA VAL A 18 -10.88 4.30 -0.59
C VAL A 18 -10.06 5.58 -0.79
N GLU A 19 -10.60 6.73 -0.37
CA GLU A 19 -9.91 8.01 -0.52
C GLU A 19 -8.67 8.09 0.38
N ASP A 20 -8.74 7.55 1.60
CA ASP A 20 -7.58 7.43 2.49
C ASP A 20 -6.45 6.60 1.87
N ILE A 21 -6.80 5.47 1.21
CA ILE A 21 -5.84 4.64 0.49
C ILE A 21 -5.18 5.41 -0.65
N ARG A 22 -5.96 6.19 -1.41
CA ARG A 22 -5.41 7.03 -2.49
C ARG A 22 -4.54 8.17 -1.95
N ALA A 23 -4.96 8.83 -0.88
CA ALA A 23 -4.20 9.89 -0.23
C ALA A 23 -2.86 9.36 0.31
N LEU A 24 -2.83 8.14 0.84
CA LEU A 24 -1.60 7.50 1.30
C LEU A 24 -0.63 7.16 0.15
N ALA A 25 -1.15 6.75 -1.01
CA ALA A 25 -0.35 6.36 -2.17
C ALA A 25 0.00 7.52 -3.13
N GLY A 26 -0.75 8.62 -3.07
CA GLY A 26 -0.60 9.80 -3.92
C GLY A 26 0.80 10.43 -3.89
N PRO A 27 1.34 10.80 -2.71
CA PRO A 27 2.64 11.46 -2.57
C PRO A 27 3.83 10.48 -2.51
N ALA A 28 3.65 9.22 -2.93
CA ALA A 28 4.69 8.20 -2.78
C ALA A 28 5.93 8.52 -3.63
N THR A 29 7.05 8.85 -2.97
CA THR A 29 8.37 8.87 -3.61
C THR A 29 8.90 7.43 -3.73
N PRO A 30 9.89 7.17 -4.61
CA PRO A 30 10.34 5.80 -4.83
C PRO A 30 10.93 5.11 -3.60
N HIS A 31 11.64 5.84 -2.74
CA HIS A 31 12.18 5.30 -1.50
C HIS A 31 11.10 4.88 -0.50
N PHE A 32 10.01 5.64 -0.40
CA PHE A 32 8.91 5.33 0.52
C PHE A 32 7.89 4.36 -0.06
N SER A 33 7.94 4.06 -1.36
CA SER A 33 6.94 3.25 -2.04
C SER A 33 6.79 1.84 -1.43
N LEU A 34 7.89 1.19 -1.02
CA LEU A 34 7.82 -0.12 -0.34
C LEU A 34 7.23 -0.02 1.08
N GLN A 35 7.54 1.06 1.82
CA GLN A 35 6.98 1.27 3.15
C GLN A 35 5.48 1.54 3.09
N ILE A 36 5.05 2.39 2.15
CA ILE A 36 3.63 2.68 1.90
C ILE A 36 2.91 1.40 1.47
N ARG A 37 3.50 0.59 0.59
CA ARG A 37 2.95 -0.70 0.16
C ARG A 37 2.63 -1.61 1.35
N ASN A 38 3.60 -1.79 2.25
CA ASN A 38 3.43 -2.65 3.43
C ASN A 38 2.37 -2.12 4.39
N ARG A 39 2.25 -0.78 4.51
CA ARG A 39 1.20 -0.15 5.31
C ARG A 39 -0.19 -0.40 4.70
N ILE A 40 -0.35 -0.20 3.38
CA ILE A 40 -1.62 -0.47 2.68
C ILE A 40 -2.03 -1.94 2.85
N ALA A 41 -1.09 -2.88 2.72
CA ALA A 41 -1.38 -4.31 2.87
C ALA A 41 -2.02 -4.64 4.23
N ARG A 42 -1.50 -4.07 5.33
CA ARG A 42 -2.07 -4.26 6.67
C ARG A 42 -3.44 -3.59 6.83
N LEU A 43 -3.64 -2.44 6.18
CA LEU A 43 -4.90 -1.71 6.27
C LEU A 43 -6.05 -2.43 5.54
N ILE A 44 -5.75 -3.15 4.46
CA ILE A 44 -6.77 -3.86 3.66
C ILE A 44 -6.97 -5.32 4.06
N GLU A 45 -6.05 -5.92 4.81
CA GLU A 45 -6.13 -7.30 5.30
C GLU A 45 -7.48 -7.67 5.95
N PRO A 46 -8.10 -6.85 6.81
CA PRO A 46 -9.38 -7.20 7.44
C PRO A 46 -10.59 -7.13 6.49
N PHE A 47 -10.44 -6.55 5.29
CA PHE A 47 -11.55 -6.37 4.36
C PHE A 47 -11.76 -7.61 3.48
N PRO A 48 -13.01 -7.99 3.16
CA PRO A 48 -13.28 -9.09 2.23
C PRO A 48 -12.81 -8.74 0.81
N ALA A 49 -12.52 -9.76 -0.01
CA ALA A 49 -11.94 -9.59 -1.35
C ALA A 49 -12.80 -8.74 -2.32
N GLY A 50 -14.11 -8.63 -2.08
CA GLY A 50 -15.02 -7.80 -2.87
C GLY A 50 -15.15 -6.35 -2.38
N ASP A 51 -14.50 -5.99 -1.28
CA ASP A 51 -14.62 -4.66 -0.70
C ASP A 51 -13.90 -3.61 -1.56
N PRO A 52 -14.52 -2.44 -1.84
CA PRO A 52 -13.89 -1.41 -2.66
C PRO A 52 -12.57 -0.88 -2.08
N VAL A 53 -12.41 -0.84 -0.74
CA VAL A 53 -11.18 -0.42 -0.07
C VAL A 53 -10.07 -1.43 -0.35
N ARG A 54 -10.37 -2.74 -0.26
CA ARG A 54 -9.39 -3.80 -0.55
C ARG A 54 -8.96 -3.79 -2.00
N LEU A 55 -9.92 -3.72 -2.93
CA LEU A 55 -9.64 -3.66 -4.36
C LEU A 55 -8.76 -2.47 -4.73
N GLU A 56 -8.99 -1.30 -4.12
CA GLU A 56 -8.13 -0.13 -4.31
C GLU A 56 -6.76 -0.27 -3.67
N GLY A 57 -6.67 -0.83 -2.47
CA GLY A 57 -5.39 -1.09 -1.83
C GLY A 57 -4.51 -2.03 -2.63
N GLU A 58 -5.07 -3.12 -3.17
CA GLU A 58 -4.36 -4.05 -4.05
C GLU A 58 -3.87 -3.35 -5.33
N ARG A 59 -4.69 -2.48 -5.94
CA ARG A 59 -4.29 -1.65 -7.09
C ARG A 59 -3.12 -0.70 -6.74
N GLN A 60 -3.17 -0.03 -5.59
CA GLN A 60 -2.09 0.87 -5.17
C GLN A 60 -0.81 0.11 -4.82
N ILE A 61 -0.90 -1.07 -4.19
CA ILE A 61 0.26 -1.95 -3.91
C ILE A 61 1.03 -2.26 -5.20
N ALA A 62 0.31 -2.69 -6.25
CA ALA A 62 0.92 -3.01 -7.54
C ALA A 62 1.55 -1.77 -8.21
N ARG A 63 0.96 -0.58 -8.03
CA ARG A 63 1.54 0.69 -8.50
C ARG A 63 2.83 1.02 -7.76
N LEU A 64 2.83 0.95 -6.43
CA LEU A 64 3.98 1.27 -5.58
C LEU A 64 5.16 0.35 -5.84
N GLN A 65 4.91 -0.94 -6.06
CA GLN A 65 5.95 -1.90 -6.45
C GLN A 65 6.68 -1.47 -7.73
N ARG A 66 5.93 -1.11 -8.79
CA ARG A 66 6.52 -0.59 -10.04
C ARG A 66 7.30 0.72 -9.88
N ILE A 67 6.90 1.58 -8.94
CA ILE A 67 7.66 2.82 -8.66
C ILE A 67 9.00 2.47 -8.00
N SER A 68 9.01 1.53 -7.06
CA SER A 68 10.24 1.04 -6.43
C SER A 68 11.18 0.37 -7.42
N ASP A 69 10.67 -0.50 -8.30
CA ASP A 69 11.48 -1.20 -9.31
C ASP A 69 12.20 -0.21 -10.25
N ARG A 70 11.48 0.80 -10.74
CA ARG A 70 12.07 1.84 -11.63
C ARG A 70 13.15 2.68 -10.95
N SER A 71 13.08 2.88 -9.64
CA SER A 71 14.13 3.62 -8.93
C SER A 71 15.34 2.76 -8.58
N GLY A 72 15.20 1.44 -8.55
CA GLY A 72 16.34 0.52 -8.44
C GLY A 72 17.18 0.45 -9.72
N GLU A 73 16.56 0.69 -10.88
CA GLU A 73 17.21 0.71 -12.20
C GLU A 73 18.28 1.81 -12.30
N SER A 74 18.04 3.01 -11.74
CA SER A 74 19.00 4.12 -11.79
C SER A 74 20.32 3.85 -11.05
N ARG A 75 20.42 2.80 -10.23
CA ARG A 75 21.67 2.42 -9.55
C ARG A 75 22.54 1.46 -10.38
N ARG A 76 22.02 0.87 -11.45
CA ARG A 76 22.74 -0.15 -12.25
C ARG A 76 23.39 0.40 -13.52
N THR A 77 23.11 1.64 -13.89
CA THR A 77 23.61 2.28 -15.13
C THR A 77 24.77 3.24 -14.87
N LEU A 78 25.68 2.94 -13.94
CA LEU A 78 27.04 3.46 -14.00
C LEU A 78 27.99 2.26 -13.96
N GLY A 79 28.01 1.54 -15.09
CA GLY A 79 29.08 0.63 -15.42
C GLY A 79 30.38 1.41 -15.51
N ILE A 80 31.13 1.41 -14.41
CA ILE A 80 32.55 1.71 -14.37
C ILE A 80 33.25 0.94 -15.50
N SER A 81 33.64 1.64 -16.56
CA SER A 81 34.54 1.11 -17.56
C SER A 81 35.96 1.27 -17.00
N HIS A 82 36.63 0.13 -16.79
CA HIS A 82 38.07 0.06 -16.52
C HIS A 82 38.83 -0.03 -17.83
#